data_AF-A0A969TTW6-F1
#
_entry.id   AF-A0A969TTW6-F1
#
_cell.length_a   1.000
_cell.length_b   1.000
_cell.length_c   1.000
_cell.angle_alpha   90.00
_cell.angle_beta   90.00
_cell.angle_gamma   90.00
#
_symmetry.space_group_name_H-M   'P 1'
#
loop_
_entity.id
_entity.type
_entity.pdbx_description
1 polymer ?
#
loop_
_entity_poly.entity_id
_entity_poly.type
_entity_poly.pdbx_seq_one_letter_code
_entity_poly.pdbx_strand_id
1 'polypeptide(L)' 'MVSSSDTSKRKSKPRQVRDAEATQAQILDAAEEEFARYGLAGARIDAIAARTGVVKL' A
#
# COMPACT_ATOMS: atom_id res chain seq x y z
N MET A 1 -18.07 -20.43 41.61
CA MET A 1 -16.73 -19.86 41.89
C MET A 1 -15.79 -20.52 40.88
N VAL A 2 -15.12 -19.88 39.93
CA VAL A 2 -14.75 -18.49 39.70
C VAL A 2 -14.66 -18.25 38.18
N SER A 3 -14.80 -16.98 37.81
CA SER A 3 -14.65 -16.42 36.48
C SER A 3 -13.30 -16.73 35.81
N SER A 4 -13.28 -16.72 34.48
CA SER A 4 -12.32 -15.91 33.71
C SER A 4 -12.72 -15.85 32.24
N SER A 5 -13.57 -14.88 31.95
CA SER A 5 -13.65 -14.23 30.65
C SER A 5 -12.50 -13.21 30.56
N ASP A 6 -11.52 -13.44 29.69
CA ASP A 6 -10.87 -12.34 28.96
C ASP A 6 -10.04 -12.89 27.80
N THR A 7 -10.46 -12.61 26.57
CA THR A 7 -9.50 -12.19 25.55
C THR A 7 -10.22 -11.27 24.56
N SER A 8 -10.37 -10.02 25.00
CA SER A 8 -10.15 -8.81 24.22
C SER A 8 -10.48 -8.89 22.71
N LYS A 9 -11.71 -8.48 22.38
CA LYS A 9 -12.10 -8.01 21.03
C LYS A 9 -11.15 -6.89 20.61
N ARG A 10 -10.12 -7.21 19.82
CA ARG A 10 -9.34 -6.22 19.07
C ARG A 10 -10.30 -5.52 18.13
N LYS A 11 -10.75 -4.32 18.49
CA LYS A 11 -11.51 -3.43 17.62
C LYS A 11 -10.65 -3.15 16.38
N SER A 12 -10.91 -3.85 15.28
CA SER A 12 -10.34 -3.53 13.99
C SER A 12 -10.76 -2.11 13.65
N LYS A 13 -9.79 -1.19 13.58
CA LYS A 13 -10.04 0.17 13.08
C LYS A 13 -10.77 0.03 11.74
N PRO A 14 -11.84 0.81 11.48
CA PRO A 14 -12.48 0.79 10.18
C PRO A 14 -11.39 1.05 9.15
N ARG A 15 -11.25 0.10 8.21
CA ARG A 15 -10.29 0.20 7.11
C ARG A 15 -10.62 1.52 6.43
N GLN A 16 -9.77 2.55 6.62
CA GLN A 16 -9.92 3.79 5.87
C GLN A 16 -10.08 3.38 4.41
N VAL A 17 -11.20 3.78 3.83
CA VAL A 17 -11.47 3.56 2.41
C VAL A 17 -10.44 4.44 1.69
N ARG A 18 -9.27 3.86 1.44
CA ARG A 18 -8.27 4.47 0.57
C ARG A 18 -8.86 4.36 -0.82
N ASP A 19 -9.00 5.48 -1.50
CA ASP A 19 -9.41 5.48 -2.91
C ASP A 19 -8.41 4.63 -3.69
N ALA A 20 -8.86 3.43 -4.04
CA ALA A 20 -8.05 2.47 -4.77
C ALA A 20 -7.70 3.04 -6.15
N GLU A 21 -8.63 3.76 -6.78
CA GLU A 21 -8.41 4.43 -8.07
C GLU A 21 -7.37 5.53 -7.97
N ALA A 22 -7.44 6.39 -6.93
CA ALA A 22 -6.44 7.45 -6.73
C ALA A 22 -5.04 6.86 -6.46
N THR A 23 -4.98 5.79 -5.66
CA THR A 23 -3.73 5.09 -5.38
C THR A 23 -3.17 4.40 -6.63
N GLN A 24 -4.05 3.78 -7.44
CA GLN A 24 -3.66 3.15 -8.69
C GLN A 24 -3.14 4.15 -9.71
N ALA A 25 -3.81 5.30 -9.85
CA ALA A 25 -3.38 6.38 -10.73
C ALA A 25 -1.97 6.88 -10.35
N GLN A 26 -1.71 7.06 -9.06
CA GLN A 26 -0.38 7.43 -8.57
C GLN A 26 0.68 6.38 -8.93
N ILE A 27 0.36 5.08 -8.77
CA ILE A 27 1.30 3.99 -9.11
C ILE A 27 1.63 4.01 -10.60
N LEU A 28 0.62 4.17 -11.45
CA LEU A 28 0.79 4.18 -12.90
C LEU A 28 1.63 5.39 -13.35
N ASP A 29 1.38 6.56 -12.79
CA ASP A 29 2.13 7.79 -13.10
C ASP A 29 3.61 7.66 -12.69
N ALA A 30 3.88 7.19 -11.47
CA ALA A 30 5.23 6.93 -11.01
C ALA A 30 5.95 5.82 -11.82
N ALA A 31 5.19 4.81 -12.28
CA ALA A 31 5.71 3.76 -13.14
C ALA A 31 6.09 4.30 -14.53
N GLU A 32 5.22 5.12 -15.12
CA GLU A 32 5.46 5.74 -16.42
C GLU A 32 6.73 6.60 -16.38
N GLU A 33 6.91 7.43 -15.35
CA GLU A 33 8.14 8.21 -15.19
C GLU A 33 9.40 7.33 -15.11
N GLU A 34 9.38 6.25 -14.31
CA GLU A 34 10.59 5.43 -14.15
C GLU A 34 10.86 4.53 -15.35
N PHE A 35 9.84 4.05 -16.03
CA PHE A 35 10.02 3.35 -17.29
C PHE A 35 10.53 4.29 -18.37
N ALA A 36 10.09 5.55 -18.39
CA ALA A 36 10.59 6.55 -19.34
C ALA A 36 12.05 6.93 -19.08
N ARG A 37 12.46 7.04 -17.81
CA ARG A 37 13.83 7.44 -17.43
C ARG A 37 14.85 6.32 -17.55
N TYR A 38 14.49 5.10 -17.12
CA TYR A 38 15.43 3.99 -17.00
C TYR A 38 15.19 2.84 -17.98
N GLY A 39 14.08 2.88 -18.74
CA GLY A 39 13.66 1.79 -19.60
C GLY A 39 13.19 0.55 -18.83
N LEU A 40 12.58 -0.39 -19.55
CA LEU A 40 11.98 -1.60 -18.96
C LEU A 40 12.99 -2.49 -18.21
N ALA A 41 14.27 -2.47 -18.63
CA ALA A 41 15.33 -3.26 -18.00
C ALA A 41 15.92 -2.59 -16.74
N GLY A 42 15.80 -1.27 -16.61
CA GLY A 42 16.38 -0.49 -15.50
C GLY A 42 15.37 -0.08 -14.44
N ALA A 43 14.08 -0.01 -14.77
CA ALA A 43 13.04 0.41 -13.85
C ALA A 43 12.78 -0.64 -12.75
N ARG A 44 12.83 -0.19 -11.49
CA ARG A 44 12.67 -1.03 -10.30
C ARG A 44 11.28 -0.80 -9.71
N ILE A 45 10.52 -1.88 -9.52
CA ILE A 45 9.20 -1.85 -8.86
C ILE A 45 9.31 -1.22 -7.46
N ASP A 46 10.43 -1.45 -6.76
CA ASP A 46 10.69 -0.86 -5.45
C ASP A 46 10.78 0.68 -5.49
N ALA A 47 11.30 1.27 -6.58
CA ALA A 47 11.38 2.72 -6.75
C ALA A 47 10.00 3.35 -7.01
N ILE A 48 9.15 2.66 -7.77
CA ILE A 48 7.77 3.07 -8.05
C ILE A 48 6.94 3.01 -6.76
N ALA A 49 7.09 1.93 -5.98
CA ALA A 49 6.44 1.78 -4.68
C ALA A 49 6.90 2.85 -3.66
N ALA A 50 8.19 3.19 -3.66
CA ALA A 50 8.73 4.24 -2.80
C ALA A 50 8.13 5.63 -3.10
N ARG A 51 7.85 5.94 -4.37
CA ARG A 51 7.28 7.24 -4.80
C ARG A 51 5.80 7.38 -4.48
N THR A 52 5.07 6.27 -4.44
CA THR A 52 3.61 6.26 -4.28
C THR A 52 3.14 6.07 -2.85
N GLY A 53 4.06 5.81 -1.92
CA GLY A 53 3.73 5.58 -0.51
C GLY A 53 2.90 4.30 -0.30
N VAL A 54 2.80 3.43 -1.32
CA VAL A 54 2.07 2.18 -1.23
C VAL A 54 3.00 1.18 -0.55
N VAL A 55 2.89 1.09 0.77
CA VAL A 55 3.61 0.10 1.56
C VAL A 55 3.22 -1.29 1.06
N LYS A 56 4.24 -2.13 0.81
CA LYS A 56 4.11 -3.55 0.47
C LYS A 56 3.05 -4.19 1.37
N LEU A 57 1.96 -4.68 0.76
CA LEU A 57 0.94 -5.49 1.43
C LEU A 57 1.54 -6.81 1.92
#